data_AF-A0A7J4U0M2-F1
#
_entry.id   AF-A0A7J4U0M2-F1
#
_cell.length_a   1.000
_cell.length_b   1.000
_cell.length_c   1.000
_cell.angle_alpha   90.00
_cell.angle_beta   90.00
_cell.angle_gamma   90.00
#
_symmetry.space_group_name_H-M   'P 1'
#
loop_
_entity.id
_entity.type
_entity.pdbx_description
1 polymer ?
#
loop_
_entity_poly.entity_id
_entity_poly.type
_entity_poly.pdbx_seq_one_letter_code
_entity_poly.pdbx_strand_id
1 'polypeptide(L)'
;FTGHWTLPGGYLDHDEHPHAGCIREAFEEFGLRITLNDAAPVVTQRVFDRRGLSFLSFTYTSTETVNQRITVEPSEIAEGAWFPAREALEHAVSYFDRTALKAHLER
;
A
#
# COMPACT_ATOMS: atom_id res chain seq x y z
N PHE A 1 -3.86 5.30 -11.92
CA PHE A 1 -4.30 3.91 -12.17
C PHE A 1 -5.82 3.83 -12.33
N THR A 2 -6.42 4.62 -13.23
CA THR A 2 -7.88 4.66 -13.35
C THR A 2 -8.44 3.28 -13.73
N GLY A 3 -9.44 2.80 -12.97
CA GLY A 3 -10.08 1.49 -13.19
C GLY A 3 -9.32 0.27 -12.67
N HIS A 4 -8.36 0.45 -11.75
CA HIS A 4 -7.60 -0.66 -11.18
C HIS A 4 -7.51 -0.57 -9.65
N TRP A 5 -7.41 -1.73 -8.99
CA TRP A 5 -7.19 -1.82 -7.55
C TRP A 5 -5.69 -1.80 -7.23
N THR A 6 -5.33 -1.04 -6.20
CA THR A 6 -3.98 -0.96 -5.64
C THR A 6 -4.03 -1.06 -4.12
N LEU A 7 -2.90 -1.35 -3.49
CA LEU A 7 -2.77 -1.17 -2.04
C LEU A 7 -2.82 0.33 -1.69
N PRO A 8 -3.27 0.70 -0.47
CA PRO A 8 -3.13 2.06 0.01
C PRO A 8 -1.67 2.48 0.09
N GLY A 9 -1.38 3.74 -0.22
CA GLY A 9 -0.04 4.31 -0.10
C GLY A 9 0.27 5.39 -1.12
N GLY A 10 1.22 6.24 -0.75
CA GLY A 10 1.64 7.37 -1.56
C GLY A 10 3.13 7.64 -1.45
N TYR A 11 3.51 8.86 -1.79
CA TYR A 11 4.88 9.33 -1.66
C TYR A 11 5.18 9.70 -0.22
N LEU A 12 6.43 9.50 0.18
CA LEU A 12 6.90 10.03 1.45
C LEU A 12 7.12 11.54 1.33
N ASP A 13 6.75 12.25 2.39
CA ASP A 13 7.16 13.62 2.57
C ASP A 13 8.68 13.73 2.78
N HIS A 14 9.21 14.94 2.61
CA HIS A 14 10.63 15.19 2.88
C HIS A 14 10.97 14.88 4.35
N ASP A 15 11.98 14.04 4.56
CA ASP A 15 12.44 13.58 5.90
C ASP A 15 11.40 12.71 6.65
N GLU A 16 10.42 12.17 5.94
CA GLU A 16 9.45 11.25 6.52
C GLU A 16 9.99 9.82 6.59
N HIS A 17 9.91 9.22 7.77
CA HIS A 17 10.26 7.82 7.93
C HIS A 17 9.20 6.92 7.24
N PRO A 18 9.58 5.90 6.45
CA PRO A 18 8.61 5.10 5.67
C PRO A 18 7.49 4.46 6.49
N HIS A 19 7.80 4.07 7.73
CA HIS A 19 6.79 3.57 8.68
C HIS A 19 5.75 4.64 9.04
N ALA A 20 6.16 5.89 9.25
CA ALA A 20 5.24 6.97 9.56
C ALA A 20 4.38 7.32 8.33
N GLY A 21 5.00 7.40 7.15
CA GLY A 21 4.27 7.64 5.90
C GLY A 21 3.23 6.57 5.61
N CYS A 22 3.52 5.28 5.83
CA CYS A 22 2.54 4.22 5.64
C CYS A 22 1.30 4.38 6.54
N ILE A 23 1.48 4.82 7.79
CA ILE A 23 0.36 5.08 8.71
C ILE A 23 -0.41 6.33 8.29
N ARG A 24 0.29 7.40 7.89
CA ARG A 24 -0.32 8.65 7.39
C ARG A 24 -1.19 8.36 6.16
N GLU A 25 -0.64 7.73 5.14
CA GLU A 25 -1.34 7.40 3.89
C GLU A 25 -2.58 6.53 4.14
N ALA A 26 -2.46 5.50 5.00
CA ALA A 26 -3.61 4.66 5.35
C ALA A 26 -4.75 5.45 6.01
N PHE A 27 -4.41 6.49 6.78
CA PHE A 27 -5.38 7.39 7.39
C PHE A 27 -5.95 8.40 6.39
N GLU A 28 -5.10 9.03 5.58
CA GLU A 28 -5.51 10.04 4.59
C GLU A 28 -6.40 9.44 3.50
N GLU A 29 -5.99 8.32 2.91
CA GLU A 29 -6.70 7.71 1.78
C GLU A 29 -7.95 6.92 2.20
N PHE A 30 -7.94 6.27 3.38
CA PHE A 30 -8.98 5.31 3.79
C PHE A 30 -9.55 5.52 5.21
N GLY A 31 -9.08 6.52 5.96
CA GLY A 31 -9.53 6.80 7.32
C GLY A 31 -9.11 5.75 8.35
N LEU A 32 -8.17 4.86 8.00
CA LEU A 32 -7.77 3.72 8.83
C LEU A 32 -6.77 4.18 9.90
N ARG A 33 -7.00 3.76 11.14
CA ARG A 33 -6.07 3.97 12.27
C ARG A 33 -5.39 2.66 12.57
N ILE A 34 -4.13 2.54 12.17
CA ILE A 34 -3.39 1.29 12.24
C ILE A 34 -2.05 1.46 12.95
N THR A 35 -1.61 0.38 13.57
CA THR A 35 -0.23 0.12 13.98
C THR A 35 0.35 -0.91 13.03
N LEU A 36 1.61 -0.73 12.61
CA LEU A 36 2.29 -1.70 11.77
C LEU A 36 2.89 -2.80 12.65
N ASN A 37 2.87 -4.03 12.16
CA ASN A 37 3.47 -5.16 12.86
C ASN A 37 5.00 -5.00 12.91
N ASP A 38 5.66 -5.59 13.91
CA ASP A 38 7.13 -5.58 14.07
C ASP A 38 7.91 -6.34 12.97
N ALA A 39 7.21 -6.89 11.97
CA ALA A 39 7.84 -7.58 10.86
C ALA A 39 8.54 -6.59 9.92
N ALA A 40 9.71 -6.99 9.40
CA ALA A 40 10.41 -6.19 8.40
C ALA A 40 9.52 -5.93 7.16
N PRO A 41 9.52 -4.69 6.63
CA PRO A 41 8.75 -4.37 5.45
C PRO A 41 9.28 -5.13 4.23
N VAL A 42 8.39 -5.33 3.26
CA VAL A 42 8.80 -5.74 1.92
C VAL A 42 9.35 -4.49 1.22
N VAL A 43 10.65 -4.48 0.95
CA VAL A 43 11.32 -3.39 0.26
C VAL A 43 11.52 -3.78 -1.19
N THR A 44 10.98 -2.99 -2.10
CA THR A 44 11.06 -3.26 -3.54
C THR A 44 11.49 -2.02 -4.29
N GLN A 45 12.41 -2.19 -5.23
CA GLN A 45 12.87 -1.12 -6.09
C GLN A 45 12.57 -1.47 -7.55
N ARG A 46 12.13 -0.48 -8.32
CA ARG A 46 12.03 -0.62 -9.77
C ARG A 46 12.42 0.67 -10.48
N VAL A 47 13.27 0.53 -11.48
CA VAL A 47 13.61 1.61 -12.41
C VAL A 47 12.65 1.55 -13.60
N PHE A 48 12.02 2.68 -13.89
CA PHE A 48 11.12 2.86 -15.03
C PHE A 48 11.80 3.69 -16.10
N ASP A 49 11.40 3.38 -17.34
CA ASP A 49 11.77 4.07 -18.56
C ASP A 49 13.29 4.22 -18.80
N ARG A 50 13.66 4.88 -19.92
CA ARG A 50 15.07 5.07 -20.30
C ARG A 50 15.75 6.22 -19.57
N ARG A 51 14.98 7.07 -18.88
CA ARG A 51 15.47 8.22 -18.10
C ARG A 51 15.95 7.78 -16.71
N GLY A 52 15.63 6.55 -16.30
CA GLY A 52 16.17 5.95 -15.09
C GLY A 52 15.40 6.36 -13.83
N LEU A 53 14.10 6.64 -13.94
CA LEU A 53 13.28 7.01 -12.80
C LEU A 53 13.13 5.81 -11.86
N SER A 54 13.78 5.85 -10.70
CA SER A 54 13.78 4.77 -9.72
C SER A 54 12.77 5.03 -8.63
N PHE A 55 11.87 4.08 -8.40
CA PHE A 55 10.97 4.06 -7.25
C PHE A 55 11.43 3.01 -6.26
N LEU A 56 11.41 3.37 -4.98
CA LEU A 56 11.62 2.50 -3.85
C LEU A 56 10.33 2.48 -3.04
N SER A 57 9.75 1.30 -2.85
CA SER A 57 8.51 1.10 -2.10
C SER A 57 8.79 0.27 -0.85
N PHE A 58 8.20 0.70 0.26
CA PHE A 58 8.20 0.00 1.54
C PHE A 58 6.76 -0.44 1.83
N THR A 59 6.51 -1.74 1.87
CA THR A 59 5.17 -2.27 2.21
C THR A 59 5.19 -2.95 3.55
N TYR A 60 4.30 -2.52 4.44
CA TYR A 60 4.14 -3.02 5.79
C TYR A 60 2.89 -3.89 5.92
N THR A 61 2.75 -4.58 7.04
CA THR A 61 1.54 -5.35 7.38
C THR A 61 0.98 -4.84 8.69
N SER A 62 -0.34 -4.72 8.77
CA SER A 62 -1.07 -4.48 10.01
C SER A 62 -2.16 -5.54 10.17
N THR A 63 -2.44 -5.90 11.42
CA THR A 63 -3.58 -6.79 11.78
C THR A 63 -4.76 -6.02 12.38
N GLU A 64 -4.61 -4.70 12.57
CA GLU A 64 -5.64 -3.86 13.21
C GLU A 64 -6.79 -3.49 12.26
N THR A 65 -7.07 -4.29 11.24
CA THR A 65 -8.10 -3.99 10.23
C THR A 65 -9.50 -4.42 10.63
N VAL A 66 -9.62 -5.24 11.68
CA VAL A 66 -10.90 -5.80 12.15
C VAL A 66 -11.78 -4.68 12.73
N ASN A 67 -13.03 -4.60 12.27
CA ASN A 67 -14.04 -3.59 12.66
C ASN A 67 -13.72 -2.14 12.24
N GLN A 68 -12.72 -1.91 11.39
CA GLN A 68 -12.52 -0.57 10.80
C GLN A 68 -13.44 -0.36 9.59
N ARG A 69 -14.02 0.84 9.50
CA ARG A 69 -14.78 1.27 8.34
C ARG A 69 -13.87 2.05 7.41
N ILE A 70 -13.81 1.63 6.14
CA ILE A 70 -13.16 2.40 5.09
C ILE A 70 -13.95 3.70 4.85
N THR A 71 -13.25 4.82 4.93
CA THR A 71 -13.74 6.15 4.54
C THR A 71 -12.74 6.72 3.53
N VAL A 72 -13.09 6.65 2.25
CA VAL A 72 -12.16 7.07 1.18
C VAL A 72 -12.05 8.58 1.08
N GLU A 73 -10.86 9.09 0.73
CA GLU A 73 -10.66 10.48 0.29
C GLU A 73 -11.05 10.60 -1.19
N PRO A 74 -12.23 11.17 -1.52
CA PRO A 74 -12.82 11.07 -2.86
C PRO A 74 -12.06 11.84 -3.94
N SER A 75 -11.16 12.76 -3.57
CA SER A 75 -10.31 13.46 -4.55
C SER A 75 -9.20 12.57 -5.12
N GLU A 76 -8.83 11.49 -4.42
CA GLU A 76 -7.75 10.58 -4.81
C GLU A 76 -8.25 9.15 -5.07
N ILE A 77 -9.19 8.68 -4.24
CA ILE A 77 -9.64 7.30 -4.22
C ILE A 77 -11.12 7.22 -4.59
N ALA A 78 -11.40 6.53 -5.70
CA ALA A 78 -12.77 6.35 -6.19
C ALA A 78 -13.59 5.35 -5.34
N GLU A 79 -12.94 4.28 -4.88
CA GLU A 79 -13.58 3.20 -4.13
C GLU A 79 -12.54 2.48 -3.25
N GLY A 80 -12.97 2.00 -2.08
CA GLY A 80 -12.16 1.20 -1.17
C GLY A 80 -12.91 0.00 -0.67
N ALA A 81 -12.27 -1.16 -0.69
CA ALA A 81 -12.87 -2.44 -0.32
C ALA A 81 -11.86 -3.36 0.39
N TRP A 82 -12.40 -4.26 1.21
CA TRP A 82 -11.62 -5.32 1.86
C TRP A 82 -11.65 -6.57 1.00
N PHE A 83 -10.47 -7.13 0.72
CA PHE A 83 -10.30 -8.36 -0.04
C PHE A 83 -9.46 -9.38 0.74
N PRO A 84 -9.74 -10.68 0.61
CA PRO A 84 -8.75 -11.71 0.91
C PRO A 84 -7.47 -11.46 0.10
N ALA A 85 -6.29 -11.64 0.71
CA ALA A 85 -5.01 -11.32 0.07
C ALA A 85 -4.79 -12.02 -1.29
N ARG A 86 -5.34 -13.24 -1.47
CA ARG A 86 -5.29 -13.97 -2.74
C ARG A 86 -6.13 -13.28 -3.84
N GLU A 87 -7.32 -12.82 -3.50
CA GLU A 87 -8.20 -12.09 -4.43
C GLU A 87 -7.61 -10.70 -4.76
N ALA A 88 -7.07 -10.01 -3.75
CA ALA A 88 -6.35 -8.76 -3.97
C ALA A 88 -5.20 -8.91 -4.98
N LEU A 89 -4.46 -10.04 -4.93
CA LEU A 89 -3.36 -10.31 -5.87
C LEU A 89 -3.85 -10.52 -7.32
N GLU A 90 -5.07 -11.02 -7.51
CA GLU A 90 -5.68 -11.20 -8.82
C GLU A 90 -6.08 -9.85 -9.44
N HIS A 91 -6.49 -8.88 -8.60
CA HIS A 91 -6.84 -7.53 -9.02
C HIS A 91 -5.66 -6.56 -9.14
N ALA A 92 -4.57 -6.80 -8.39
CA ALA A 92 -3.41 -5.91 -8.34
C ALA A 92 -2.68 -5.84 -9.69
N VAL A 93 -2.53 -4.62 -10.22
CA VAL A 93 -1.82 -4.36 -11.48
C VAL A 93 -0.44 -3.74 -11.32
N SER A 94 -0.20 -3.06 -10.20
CA SER A 94 1.12 -2.48 -9.89
C SER A 94 2.13 -3.60 -9.62
N TYR A 95 3.34 -3.43 -10.13
CA TYR A 95 4.44 -4.35 -9.80
C TYR A 95 4.74 -4.38 -8.30
N PHE A 96 4.65 -3.23 -7.64
CA PHE A 96 4.90 -3.09 -6.22
C PHE A 96 3.87 -3.89 -5.42
N ASP A 97 2.59 -3.67 -5.67
CA ASP A 97 1.48 -4.35 -4.98
C ASP A 97 1.52 -5.86 -5.19
N ARG A 98 1.75 -6.30 -6.43
CA ARG A 98 1.87 -7.74 -6.74
C ARG A 98 3.04 -8.37 -6.02
N THR A 99 4.16 -7.67 -5.91
CA THR A 99 5.35 -8.18 -5.20
C THR A 99 5.11 -8.22 -3.70
N ALA A 100 4.49 -7.18 -3.14
CA ALA A 100 4.14 -7.11 -1.73
C ALA A 100 3.14 -8.20 -1.33
N LEU A 101 2.06 -8.38 -2.10
CA LEU A 101 1.03 -9.40 -1.84
C LEU A 101 1.59 -10.83 -1.95
N LYS A 102 2.46 -11.10 -2.93
CA LYS A 102 3.15 -12.40 -3.01
C LYS A 102 4.03 -12.65 -1.80
N ALA A 103 4.86 -11.68 -1.43
CA ALA A 103 5.73 -11.79 -0.26
C ALA A 103 4.92 -11.95 1.04
N HIS A 104 3.73 -11.34 1.14
CA HIS A 104 2.82 -11.54 2.28
C HIS A 104 2.25 -12.96 2.32
N LEU A 105 1.84 -13.51 1.17
CA LEU A 105 1.27 -14.87 1.06
C LEU A 105 2.28 -16.01 1.28
N GLU A 106 3.58 -15.71 1.19
CA GLU A 106 4.68 -16.66 1.38
C GLU A 106 5.23 -16.69 2.82
N ARG A 107 4.76 -15.80 3.70
CA ARG A 107 5.12 -15.75 5.12
C ARG A 107 4.22 -16.64 5.96
#